data_AF-A0AAU9WAI6-F1
#
_entry.id   AF-A0AAU9WAI6-F1
#
_cell.length_a   1.000
_cell.length_b   1.000
_cell.length_c   1.000
_cell.angle_alpha   90.00
_cell.angle_beta   90.00
_cell.angle_gamma   90.00
#
_symmetry.space_group_name_H-M   'P 1'
#
loop_
_entity.id
_entity.type
_entity.pdbx_description
1 polymer ?
#
loop_
_entity_poly.entity_id
_entity_poly.type
_entity_poly.pdbx_seq_one_letter_code
_entity_poly.pdbx_strand_id
1 'polypeptide(L)'
;MTPILRDLHWLPIPARLEFKILLLTYKCLHNQGPSYLHELLKFPNPSRILGSSMQSLLLKSYRPNTLYYGERSFAFAAPKLWNSIPEHIKSASSLTTFKTALKTYLFRRHFRDE
;
A
#
# COMPACT_ATOMS: atom_id res chain seq x y z
N MET A 1 -8.74 14.72 19.49
CA MET A 1 -7.54 13.89 19.23
C MET A 1 -7.43 12.83 20.32
N THR A 2 -7.02 11.61 20.01
CA THR A 2 -7.07 10.43 20.90
C THR A 2 -5.69 10.16 21.55
N PRO A 3 -5.32 10.83 22.65
CA PRO A 3 -4.01 10.66 23.31
C PRO A 3 -3.74 9.21 23.72
N ILE A 4 -4.78 8.50 24.16
CA ILE A 4 -4.72 7.09 24.58
C ILE A 4 -4.17 6.17 23.47
N LEU A 5 -4.51 6.42 22.20
CA LEU A 5 -4.00 5.59 21.10
C LEU A 5 -2.50 5.80 20.86
N ARG A 6 -2.01 7.03 21.10
CA ARG A 6 -0.59 7.36 20.98
C ARG A 6 0.19 6.71 22.11
N ASP A 7 -0.30 6.82 23.34
CA ASP A 7 0.34 6.27 24.55
C ASP A 7 0.45 4.74 24.49
N LEU A 8 -0.57 4.07 23.95
CA LEU A 8 -0.58 2.62 23.76
C LEU A 8 0.16 2.17 22.49
N HIS A 9 0.70 3.10 21.71
CA HIS A 9 1.35 2.84 20.42
C HIS A 9 0.42 2.06 19.44
N TRP A 10 -0.88 2.33 19.51
CA TRP A 10 -1.91 1.69 18.69
C TRP A 10 -2.19 2.50 17.42
N LEU A 11 -2.19 1.82 16.27
CA LEU A 11 -2.61 2.44 15.02
C LEU A 11 -4.12 2.74 15.07
N PRO A 12 -4.58 3.93 14.64
CA PRO A 12 -6.00 4.21 14.49
C PRO A 12 -6.63 3.31 13.42
N ILE A 13 -7.94 3.07 13.50
CA ILE A 13 -8.69 2.18 12.59
C ILE A 13 -8.41 2.47 11.10
N PRO A 14 -8.47 3.72 10.59
CA PRO A 14 -8.17 3.99 9.18
C PRO A 14 -6.75 3.56 8.78
N ALA A 15 -5.76 3.79 9.65
CA ALA A 15 -4.38 3.37 9.42
C ALA A 15 -4.24 1.84 9.37
N ARG A 16 -5.01 1.10 10.19
CA ARG A 16 -4.99 -0.37 10.17
C ARG A 16 -5.55 -0.90 8.86
N LEU A 17 -6.56 -0.26 8.29
CA LEU A 17 -7.09 -0.61 6.98
C LEU A 17 -6.02 -0.46 5.90
N GLU A 18 -5.33 0.69 5.86
CA GLU A 18 -4.20 0.92 4.94
C GLU A 18 -3.11 -0.13 5.13
N PHE A 19 -2.74 -0.42 6.38
CA PHE A 19 -1.74 -1.43 6.72
C PHE A 19 -2.11 -2.81 6.15
N LYS A 20 -3.36 -3.25 6.31
CA LYS A 20 -3.82 -4.56 5.83
C LYS A 20 -3.85 -4.64 4.30
N ILE A 21 -4.29 -3.58 3.62
CA ILE A 21 -4.28 -3.52 2.15
C ILE A 21 -2.85 -3.60 1.63
N LEU A 22 -1.94 -2.77 2.14
CA LEU A 22 -0.53 -2.75 1.74
C LEU A 22 0.20 -4.06 2.04
N LEU A 23 -0.11 -4.70 3.18
CA LEU A 23 0.43 -6.01 3.51
C LEU A 23 -0.02 -7.08 2.50
N LEU A 24 -1.29 -7.05 2.10
CA LEU A 24 -1.82 -7.96 1.09
C LEU A 24 -1.18 -7.69 -0.27
N THR A 25 -1.02 -6.41 -0.66
CA THR A 25 -0.30 -6.01 -1.88
C THR A 25 1.11 -6.56 -1.90
N TYR A 26 1.90 -6.36 -0.82
CA TYR A 26 3.25 -6.91 -0.71
C TYR A 26 3.26 -8.43 -0.93
N LYS A 27 2.39 -9.16 -0.23
CA LYS A 27 2.30 -10.63 -0.40
C LYS A 27 1.98 -11.04 -1.84
N CYS A 28 1.05 -10.35 -2.49
CA CYS A 28 0.72 -10.62 -3.90
C CYS A 28 1.91 -10.34 -4.82
N LEU A 29 2.66 -9.26 -4.60
CA LEU A 29 3.85 -8.92 -5.40
C LEU A 29 4.99 -9.95 -5.23
N HIS A 30 5.09 -10.55 -4.05
CA HIS A 30 6.09 -11.58 -3.74
C HIS A 30 5.59 -13.02 -3.97
N ASN A 31 4.49 -13.22 -4.72
CA ASN A 31 3.90 -14.53 -5.02
C ASN A 31 3.51 -15.35 -3.76
N GLN A 32 3.28 -14.70 -2.63
CA GLN A 32 2.82 -15.29 -1.36
C GLN A 32 1.32 -15.07 -1.11
N GLY A 33 0.65 -14.38 -2.03
CA GLY A 33 -0.79 -14.13 -1.99
C GLY A 33 -1.53 -14.98 -3.03
N PRO A 34 -2.88 -14.92 -3.02
CA PRO A 34 -3.69 -15.56 -4.06
C PRO A 34 -3.38 -15.00 -5.46
N SER A 35 -3.29 -15.88 -6.46
CA SER A 35 -2.97 -15.52 -7.86
C SER A 35 -3.95 -14.52 -8.45
N TYR A 36 -5.25 -14.69 -8.20
CA TYR A 36 -6.30 -13.78 -8.70
C TYR A 36 -6.10 -12.33 -8.23
N LEU A 37 -5.52 -12.09 -7.04
CA LEU A 37 -5.21 -10.75 -6.57
C LEU A 37 -3.97 -10.18 -7.23
N HIS A 38 -2.98 -11.01 -7.54
CA HIS A 38 -1.80 -10.60 -8.28
C HIS A 38 -2.19 -10.10 -9.69
N GLU A 39 -3.08 -10.82 -10.39
CA GLU A 39 -3.60 -10.44 -11.71
C GLU A 39 -4.32 -9.07 -11.72
N LEU A 40 -4.89 -8.66 -10.59
CA LEU A 40 -5.50 -7.33 -10.45
C LEU A 40 -4.46 -6.21 -10.33
N LEU A 41 -3.22 -6.51 -9.92
CA LEU A 41 -2.13 -5.55 -9.77
C LEU A 41 -1.37 -5.42 -11.10
N LYS A 42 -1.80 -4.47 -11.94
CA LYS A 42 -1.15 -4.23 -13.24
C LYS A 42 0.09 -3.34 -13.09
N PHE A 43 1.18 -3.70 -13.78
CA PHE A 43 2.38 -2.86 -13.87
C PHE A 43 2.38 -2.01 -15.16
N PRO A 44 2.99 -0.81 -15.14
CA PRO A 44 3.28 -0.06 -16.35
C PRO A 44 4.09 -0.89 -17.35
N ASN A 45 3.71 -0.85 -18.62
CA ASN A 45 4.44 -1.54 -19.68
C ASN A 45 5.86 -0.92 -19.82
N PRO A 46 6.96 -1.71 -19.78
CA PRO A 46 8.33 -1.18 -19.79
C PRO A 46 8.67 -0.32 -21.01
N SER A 47 7.94 -0.47 -22.12
CA SER A 47 8.11 0.32 -23.34
C SER A 47 7.84 1.83 -23.18
N ARG A 48 7.26 2.28 -22.07
CA ARG A 48 7.00 3.71 -21.78
C ARG A 48 7.76 4.26 -20.57
N ILE A 49 8.70 3.52 -19.99
CA ILE A 49 9.35 3.90 -18.72
C ILE A 49 10.57 4.80 -18.98
N LEU A 50 10.56 6.03 -18.47
CA LEU A 50 11.68 6.99 -18.54
C LEU A 50 12.56 7.08 -17.27
N GLY A 51 12.41 6.21 -16.28
CA GLY A 51 13.30 6.24 -15.11
C GLY A 51 13.10 5.13 -14.07
N SER A 52 14.15 4.88 -13.28
CA SER A 52 14.19 3.84 -12.23
C SER A 52 13.12 4.02 -11.14
N SER A 53 12.68 5.26 -10.86
CA SER A 53 11.64 5.56 -9.88
C SER A 53 10.24 5.04 -10.26
N MET A 54 10.02 4.68 -11.53
CA MET A 54 8.70 4.22 -12.00
C MET A 54 8.57 2.70 -12.11
N GLN A 55 9.65 1.94 -11.85
CA GLN A 55 9.64 0.47 -11.88
C GLN A 55 8.89 -0.17 -10.71
N SER A 56 8.76 0.53 -9.58
CA SER A 56 8.04 0.07 -8.39
C SER A 56 6.57 0.51 -8.32
N LEU A 57 6.10 1.23 -9.34
CA LEU A 57 4.77 1.81 -9.37
C LEU A 57 3.75 0.84 -9.96
N LEU A 58 2.62 0.73 -9.29
CA LEU A 58 1.46 0.02 -9.82
C LEU A 58 0.62 0.96 -10.69
N LEU A 59 0.11 0.43 -11.79
CA LEU A 59 -0.64 1.19 -12.76
C LEU A 59 -2.02 1.54 -12.19
N LYS A 60 -2.35 2.84 -12.09
CA LYS A 60 -3.65 3.33 -11.61
C LYS A 60 -4.83 3.09 -12.59
N SER A 61 -4.72 2.18 -13.57
CA SER A 61 -5.69 2.07 -14.70
C SER A 61 -7.08 1.59 -14.34
N TYR A 62 -7.32 1.12 -13.12
CA TYR A 62 -8.67 0.71 -12.74
C TYR A 62 -9.55 1.96 -12.62
N ARG A 63 -10.34 2.26 -13.66
CA ARG A 63 -11.44 3.21 -13.60
C ARG A 63 -12.70 2.43 -13.25
N PRO A 64 -13.17 2.50 -11.99
CA PRO A 64 -14.40 1.82 -11.64
C PRO A 64 -15.59 2.44 -12.38
N ASN A 65 -16.46 1.60 -12.95
CA ASN A 65 -17.71 2.06 -13.57
C ASN A 65 -18.66 2.70 -12.52
N THR A 66 -18.49 2.37 -11.25
CA THR A 66 -19.22 2.95 -10.12
C THR A 66 -18.24 3.62 -9.17
N LEU A 67 -18.25 4.96 -9.12
CA LEU A 67 -17.30 5.77 -8.34
C LEU A 67 -17.23 5.35 -6.86
N TYR A 68 -18.36 5.06 -6.22
CA TYR A 68 -18.38 4.84 -4.76
C TYR A 68 -17.89 3.44 -4.33
N TYR A 69 -18.31 2.38 -5.02
CA TYR A 69 -17.97 1.01 -4.64
C TYR A 69 -16.61 0.59 -5.20
N GLY A 70 -16.32 0.97 -6.44
CA GLY A 70 -15.11 0.51 -7.12
C GLY A 70 -13.83 1.21 -6.63
N GLU A 71 -13.91 2.41 -6.06
CA GLU A 71 -12.76 3.04 -5.39
C GLU A 71 -12.34 2.31 -4.10
N ARG A 72 -13.25 1.56 -3.49
CA ARG A 72 -12.95 0.72 -2.31
C ARG A 72 -12.44 -0.68 -2.69
N SER A 73 -12.48 -1.03 -3.97
CA SER A 73 -11.98 -2.32 -4.45
C SER A 73 -10.46 -2.43 -4.28
N PHE A 74 -9.96 -3.65 -4.10
CA PHE A 74 -8.52 -3.90 -4.02
C PHE A 74 -7.79 -3.42 -5.28
N ALA A 75 -8.37 -3.65 -6.47
CA ALA A 75 -7.82 -3.23 -7.76
C ALA A 75 -7.60 -1.72 -7.87
N PHE A 76 -8.36 -0.91 -7.12
CA PHE A 76 -8.16 0.55 -7.03
C PHE A 76 -7.28 0.95 -5.85
N ALA A 77 -7.64 0.51 -4.65
CA ALA A 77 -7.05 0.97 -3.41
C ALA A 77 -5.60 0.51 -3.25
N ALA A 78 -5.26 -0.71 -3.68
CA ALA A 78 -3.91 -1.24 -3.55
C ALA A 78 -2.89 -0.45 -4.39
N PRO A 79 -3.08 -0.23 -5.71
CA PRO A 79 -2.17 0.62 -6.49
C PRO A 79 -2.05 2.05 -5.94
N LYS A 80 -3.17 2.65 -5.50
CA LYS A 80 -3.18 4.00 -4.94
C LYS A 80 -2.32 4.10 -3.68
N LEU A 81 -2.54 3.19 -2.72
CA LEU A 81 -1.78 3.17 -1.47
C LEU A 81 -0.32 2.77 -1.68
N TRP A 82 -0.06 1.74 -2.49
CA TRP A 82 1.29 1.29 -2.80
C TRP A 82 2.13 2.39 -3.43
N ASN A 83 1.56 3.19 -4.33
CA ASN A 83 2.29 4.31 -4.94
C ASN A 83 2.53 5.47 -3.98
N SER A 84 1.79 5.55 -2.86
CA SER A 84 1.94 6.61 -1.85
C SER A 84 3.00 6.30 -0.79
N ILE A 85 3.49 5.05 -0.72
CA ILE A 85 4.54 4.68 0.24
C ILE A 85 5.94 4.96 -0.33
N PRO A 86 6.90 5.37 0.52
CA PRO A 86 8.28 5.58 0.13
C PRO A 86 8.96 4.33 -0.43
N GLU A 87 9.89 4.54 -1.37
CA GLU A 87 10.62 3.47 -2.05
C GLU A 87 11.39 2.55 -1.09
N HIS A 88 12.03 3.12 -0.06
CA HIS A 88 12.79 2.35 0.94
C HIS A 88 11.93 1.35 1.73
N ILE A 89 10.61 1.56 1.81
CA ILE A 89 9.68 0.61 2.44
C ILE A 89 9.31 -0.49 1.45
N LYS A 90 9.11 -0.15 0.17
CA LYS A 90 8.81 -1.11 -0.89
C LYS A 90 9.97 -2.07 -1.14
N SER A 91 11.21 -1.58 -1.05
CA SER A 91 12.43 -2.36 -1.25
C SER A 91 12.77 -3.29 -0.08
N ALA A 92 11.87 -3.48 0.87
CA ALA A 92 12.07 -4.40 1.99
C ALA A 92 12.22 -5.85 1.50
N SER A 93 13.31 -6.50 1.89
CA SER A 93 13.67 -7.85 1.44
C SER A 93 12.81 -8.97 2.05
N SER A 94 12.05 -8.66 3.12
CA SER A 94 11.21 -9.66 3.80
C SER A 94 9.90 -9.08 4.28
N LEU A 95 8.90 -9.95 4.45
CA LEU A 95 7.59 -9.57 5.00
C LEU A 95 7.70 -8.98 6.41
N THR A 96 8.65 -9.47 7.22
CA THR A 96 8.86 -8.97 8.60
C THR A 96 9.43 -7.56 8.60
N THR A 97 10.45 -7.29 7.76
CA THR A 97 11.03 -5.95 7.61
C THR A 97 10.02 -4.96 7.00
N PHE A 98 9.23 -5.41 6.02
CA PHE A 98 8.14 -4.61 5.47
C PHE A 98 7.10 -4.24 6.54
N LYS A 99 6.65 -5.21 7.35
CA LYS A 99 5.66 -4.98 8.43
C LYS A 99 6.13 -3.93 9.42
N THR A 100 7.39 -4.02 9.89
CA THR A 100 7.92 -3.10 10.90
C THR A 100 8.11 -1.70 10.32
N ALA A 101 8.67 -1.58 9.12
CA ALA A 101 8.84 -0.31 8.42
C ALA A 101 7.48 0.36 8.13
N LEU A 102 6.52 -0.41 7.62
CA LEU A 102 5.19 0.10 7.30
C LEU A 102 4.41 0.56 8.54
N LYS A 103 4.44 -0.23 9.63
CA LYS A 103 3.80 0.17 10.90
C LYS A 103 4.38 1.50 11.39
N THR A 104 5.71 1.62 11.34
CA THR A 104 6.43 2.84 11.77
C THR A 104 6.05 4.04 10.90
N TYR A 105 6.00 3.86 9.59
CA TYR A 105 5.60 4.90 8.65
C TYR A 105 4.16 5.38 8.89
N LEU A 106 3.20 4.46 9.00
CA LEU A 106 1.79 4.80 9.23
C LEU A 106 1.58 5.44 10.61
N PHE A 107 2.28 4.97 11.63
CA PHE A 107 2.23 5.57 12.97
C PHE A 107 2.75 7.02 12.94
N ARG A 108 3.92 7.23 12.33
CA ARG A 108 4.48 8.58 12.16
C ARG A 108 3.55 9.48 11.36
N ARG A 109 2.98 9.00 10.25
CA ARG A 109 2.05 9.78 9.43
C ARG A 109 0.81 10.21 10.21
N HIS A 110 0.20 9.32 10.99
CA HIS A 110 -1.01 9.65 11.73
C HIS A 110 -0.82 10.53 12.96
N PHE A 111 0.35 10.48 13.60
CA PHE A 111 0.63 11.22 14.84
C PHE A 111 1.63 12.39 14.67
N ARG A 112 2.19 12.62 13.46
CA ARG A 112 3.00 13.83 13.13
C ARG A 112 2.17 15.02 12.68
N ASP A 113 0.93 14.81 12.24
CA ASP A 113 0.04 15.89 11.78
C ASP A 113 -0.72 16.57 12.96
N GLU A 114 -0.12 16.59 14.16
CA GLU A 114 -0.56 17.31 15.36
C GLU A 114 0.56 18.18 15.91
#